data_AF-A0A2H3IWI0-F1
#
_entry.id   AF-A0A2H3IWI0-F1
#
_cell.length_a   1.000
_cell.length_b   1.000
_cell.length_c   1.000
_cell.angle_alpha   90.00
_cell.angle_beta   90.00
_cell.angle_gamma   90.00
#
_symmetry.space_group_name_H-M   'P 1'
#
loop_
_entity.id
_entity.type
_entity.pdbx_description
1 polymer ?
#
loop_
_entity_poly.entity_id
_entity_poly.type
_entity_poly.pdbx_seq_one_letter_code
_entity_poly.pdbx_strand_id
1 'polypeptide(L)'
;MGYIPQHALENLRKYSYKGIDKSLTSIYILQPFWTWFVSLWPTWVAPNTITLSGLCMVLLNFATLLYYDPTYLTDKEGAGPPQWIYLTWALGLFLYQTFDAIDGKQARRTGMAGPLGEMFDHGCDALNTTLEAVLAARALNLGRSWWTVASQIATLANFYLSTWEEYHTGILFLGWFSGPVEGILIIVGIYLISGVFGPSFWDQRLLDFTGLINVSAVANRVPNIPLNETFMVFGAFGLGFNILVSYLNVFNSRMSGNKNPFVPLLFLLPFPISAAMEVFWLSAPSIHESAILHSALFVPFMCAWGLQFAHQVSRMILAHVTKQPFPWWDSMWVWSIVGAVDANLPLLLNRPPLIQSSRYNIAVFVYVTLAVSFLSYARFCMLVIKDITNYLGIACFTVRKKDKSGEWVEAAVVDGKKH
;
A
#
# COMPACT_ATOMS: atom_id res chain seq x y z
N MET A 1 13.39 -17.75 -16.70
CA MET A 1 13.58 -18.23 -15.32
C MET A 1 12.47 -17.65 -14.45
N GLY A 2 11.85 -18.47 -13.59
CA GLY A 2 10.82 -18.03 -12.64
C GLY A 2 11.43 -17.28 -11.45
N TYR A 3 10.59 -16.60 -10.66
CA TYR A 3 11.03 -15.87 -9.47
C TYR A 3 11.25 -16.79 -8.25
N ILE A 4 10.75 -18.03 -8.31
CA ILE A 4 10.91 -19.02 -7.24
C ILE A 4 11.87 -20.11 -7.74
N PRO A 5 13.06 -20.26 -7.13
CA PRO A 5 13.95 -21.35 -7.49
C PRO A 5 13.39 -22.69 -7.02
N GLN A 6 13.73 -23.77 -7.74
CA GLN A 6 13.13 -25.10 -7.51
C GLN A 6 13.23 -25.58 -6.06
N HIS A 7 14.37 -25.34 -5.40
CA HIS A 7 14.60 -25.73 -4.01
C HIS A 7 13.72 -24.97 -3.00
N ALA A 8 13.24 -23.77 -3.36
CA ALA A 8 12.41 -22.94 -2.50
C ALA A 8 10.91 -23.26 -2.62
N LEU A 9 10.48 -23.91 -3.73
CA LEU A 9 9.08 -24.31 -3.92
C LEU A 9 8.58 -25.24 -2.80
N GLU A 10 9.44 -26.16 -2.32
CA GLU A 10 9.09 -27.08 -1.23
C GLU A 10 8.72 -26.35 0.08
N ASN A 11 9.23 -25.14 0.28
CA ASN A 11 8.91 -24.35 1.47
C ASN A 11 7.47 -23.82 1.46
N LEU A 12 6.83 -23.70 0.28
CA LEU A 12 5.42 -23.28 0.17
C LEU A 12 4.49 -24.22 0.93
N ARG A 13 4.76 -25.54 0.91
CA ARG A 13 3.96 -26.53 1.66
C ARG A 13 4.19 -26.47 3.17
N LYS A 14 5.32 -25.92 3.59
CA LYS A 14 5.70 -25.76 5.01
C LYS A 14 5.22 -24.43 5.59
N TYR A 15 4.67 -23.56 4.74
CA TYR A 15 4.22 -22.24 5.12
C TYR A 15 2.86 -22.31 5.82
N SER A 16 2.71 -21.55 6.90
CA SER A 16 1.45 -21.38 7.62
C SER A 16 1.40 -19.96 8.17
N TYR A 17 0.39 -19.22 7.74
CA TYR A 17 0.12 -17.86 8.23
C TYR A 17 -0.07 -17.85 9.75
N LYS A 18 0.46 -16.81 10.40
CA LYS A 18 0.30 -16.55 11.83
C LYS A 18 0.11 -15.05 12.02
N GLY A 19 -1.02 -14.68 12.62
CA GLY A 19 -1.32 -13.28 12.95
C GLY A 19 -1.63 -13.13 14.43
N ILE A 20 -1.27 -11.97 14.99
CA ILE A 20 -1.73 -11.52 16.31
C ILE A 20 -2.48 -10.22 16.11
N ASP A 21 -3.74 -10.19 16.54
CA ASP A 21 -4.59 -9.00 16.51
C ASP A 21 -4.83 -8.48 17.93
N LYS A 22 -4.49 -7.20 18.14
CA LYS A 22 -4.71 -6.45 19.39
C LYS A 22 -5.65 -5.27 19.19
N SER A 23 -6.15 -5.01 17.98
CA SER A 23 -7.05 -3.89 17.73
C SER A 23 -8.38 -4.12 18.44
N LEU A 24 -8.75 -3.19 19.31
CA LEU A 24 -10.05 -3.24 20.00
C LEU A 24 -11.20 -3.11 19.00
N THR A 25 -11.02 -2.24 17.99
CA THR A 25 -12.00 -2.02 16.93
C THR A 25 -12.21 -3.29 16.12
N SER A 26 -11.12 -3.95 15.71
CA SER A 26 -11.18 -5.23 15.02
C SER A 26 -11.90 -6.26 15.88
N ILE A 27 -11.38 -6.55 17.07
CA ILE A 27 -11.85 -7.65 17.92
C ILE A 27 -13.34 -7.51 18.30
N TYR A 28 -13.77 -6.32 18.71
CA TYR A 28 -15.09 -6.14 19.30
C TYR A 28 -16.17 -5.63 18.34
N ILE A 29 -15.78 -4.99 17.23
CA ILE A 29 -16.74 -4.38 16.29
C ILE A 29 -16.68 -5.08 14.93
N LEU A 30 -15.51 -5.11 14.30
CA LEU A 30 -15.40 -5.56 12.91
C LEU A 30 -15.36 -7.09 12.77
N GLN A 31 -14.72 -7.82 13.68
CA GLN A 31 -14.66 -9.28 13.62
C GLN A 31 -16.05 -9.94 13.71
N PRO A 32 -16.97 -9.53 14.60
CA PRO A 32 -18.36 -9.98 14.56
C PRO A 32 -19.04 -9.68 13.22
N PHE A 33 -18.89 -8.45 12.72
CA PHE A 33 -19.44 -8.03 11.44
C PHE A 33 -18.91 -8.86 10.27
N TRP A 34 -17.59 -9.02 10.13
CA TRP A 34 -16.94 -9.81 9.07
C TRP A 34 -17.28 -11.30 9.16
N THR A 35 -17.45 -11.84 10.36
CA THR A 35 -17.85 -13.24 10.56
C THR A 35 -19.29 -13.48 10.10
N TRP A 36 -20.18 -12.51 10.32
CA TRP A 36 -21.50 -12.55 9.71
C TRP A 36 -21.43 -12.31 8.19
N PHE A 37 -20.70 -11.29 7.74
CA PHE A 37 -20.68 -10.85 6.36
C PHE A 37 -20.13 -11.92 5.40
N VAL A 38 -19.08 -12.65 5.81
CA VAL A 38 -18.54 -13.75 5.00
C VAL A 38 -19.61 -14.82 4.73
N SER A 39 -20.57 -15.06 5.63
CA SER A 39 -21.62 -16.07 5.44
C SER A 39 -22.52 -15.79 4.22
N LEU A 40 -22.60 -14.53 3.79
CA LEU A 40 -23.33 -14.11 2.58
C LEU A 40 -22.63 -14.53 1.29
N TRP A 41 -21.32 -14.80 1.34
CA TRP A 41 -20.54 -15.23 0.19
C TRP A 41 -20.71 -16.73 -0.05
N PRO A 42 -21.10 -17.13 -1.27
CA PRO A 42 -21.19 -18.54 -1.64
C PRO A 42 -19.82 -19.23 -1.56
N THR A 43 -19.80 -20.50 -1.17
CA THR A 43 -18.56 -21.28 -1.03
C THR A 43 -17.90 -21.65 -2.37
N TRP A 44 -18.56 -21.38 -3.50
CA TRP A 44 -17.95 -21.52 -4.84
C TRP A 44 -17.14 -20.28 -5.27
N VAL A 45 -17.22 -19.17 -4.52
CA VAL A 45 -16.40 -17.99 -4.75
C VAL A 45 -15.04 -18.18 -4.07
N ALA A 46 -13.96 -18.07 -4.84
CA ALA A 46 -12.59 -18.17 -4.33
C ALA A 46 -12.21 -16.92 -3.51
N PRO A 47 -11.43 -17.06 -2.42
CA PRO A 47 -10.97 -15.95 -1.59
C PRO A 47 -10.32 -14.80 -2.40
N ASN A 48 -9.36 -15.13 -3.27
CA ASN A 48 -8.67 -14.13 -4.10
C ASN A 48 -9.60 -13.35 -5.04
N THR A 49 -10.79 -13.89 -5.36
CA THR A 49 -11.80 -13.14 -6.14
C THR A 49 -12.43 -12.05 -5.30
N ILE A 50 -12.63 -12.30 -4.00
CA ILE A 50 -13.13 -11.31 -3.04
C ILE A 50 -12.12 -10.18 -2.90
N THR A 51 -10.85 -10.52 -2.63
CA THR A 51 -9.72 -9.58 -2.56
C THR A 51 -9.62 -8.71 -3.83
N LEU A 52 -9.62 -9.34 -5.01
CA LEU A 52 -9.56 -8.62 -6.28
C LEU A 52 -10.77 -7.70 -6.50
N SER A 53 -11.96 -8.14 -6.08
CA SER A 53 -13.17 -7.30 -6.15
C SER A 53 -13.04 -6.06 -5.29
N GLY A 54 -12.39 -6.17 -4.13
CA GLY A 54 -12.07 -5.03 -3.26
C GLY A 54 -11.15 -4.06 -3.99
N LEU A 55 -10.03 -4.54 -4.51
CA LEU A 55 -9.08 -3.71 -5.27
C LEU A 55 -9.75 -3.03 -6.48
N CYS A 56 -10.68 -3.71 -7.17
CA CYS A 56 -11.44 -3.10 -8.25
C CYS A 56 -12.28 -1.90 -7.79
N MET A 57 -12.84 -1.90 -6.57
CA MET A 57 -13.57 -0.75 -6.03
C MET A 57 -12.66 0.47 -5.82
N VAL A 58 -11.44 0.25 -5.31
CA VAL A 58 -10.43 1.30 -5.17
C VAL A 58 -10.01 1.82 -6.55
N LEU A 59 -9.78 0.94 -7.52
CA LEU A 59 -9.45 1.34 -8.89
C LEU A 59 -10.56 2.18 -9.52
N LEU A 60 -11.84 1.88 -9.23
CA LEU A 60 -12.97 2.69 -9.66
C LEU A 60 -12.94 4.08 -8.98
N ASN A 61 -12.69 4.15 -7.66
CA ASN A 61 -12.52 5.43 -6.96
C ASN A 61 -11.39 6.26 -7.60
N PHE A 62 -10.24 5.65 -7.84
CA PHE A 62 -9.11 6.29 -8.50
C PHE A 62 -9.45 6.74 -9.92
N ALA A 63 -10.19 5.94 -10.70
CA ALA A 63 -10.65 6.34 -12.02
C ALA A 63 -11.60 7.55 -11.97
N THR A 64 -12.47 7.65 -10.96
CA THR A 64 -13.31 8.84 -10.78
C THR A 64 -12.49 10.08 -10.45
N LEU A 65 -11.41 9.96 -9.65
CA LEU A 65 -10.46 11.05 -9.42
C LEU A 65 -9.87 11.52 -10.75
N LEU A 66 -9.32 10.61 -11.56
CA LEU A 66 -8.70 10.95 -12.85
C LEU A 66 -9.70 11.60 -13.82
N TYR A 67 -10.97 11.19 -13.77
CA TYR A 67 -12.02 11.75 -14.62
C TYR A 67 -12.39 13.18 -14.22
N TYR A 68 -12.61 13.43 -12.92
CA TYR A 68 -13.08 14.74 -12.45
C TYR A 68 -11.96 15.74 -12.18
N ASP A 69 -10.77 15.28 -11.81
CA ASP A 69 -9.60 16.13 -11.52
C ASP A 69 -8.32 15.53 -12.14
N PRO A 70 -8.20 15.55 -13.48
CA PRO A 70 -7.01 15.06 -14.18
C PRO A 70 -5.76 15.90 -13.87
N THR A 71 -5.96 17.10 -13.32
CA THR A 71 -4.88 17.98 -12.90
C THR A 71 -4.44 17.72 -11.47
N TYR A 72 -5.24 17.10 -10.61
CA TYR A 72 -4.91 16.84 -9.21
C TYR A 72 -4.56 18.11 -8.42
N LEU A 73 -5.37 19.15 -8.58
CA LEU A 73 -5.20 20.44 -7.91
C LEU A 73 -6.03 20.53 -6.62
N THR A 74 -5.76 21.53 -5.79
CA THR A 74 -6.63 21.82 -4.63
C THR A 74 -7.90 22.55 -5.07
N ASP A 75 -8.94 22.56 -4.22
CA ASP A 75 -10.20 23.29 -4.49
C ASP A 75 -9.99 24.80 -4.69
N LYS A 76 -8.89 25.35 -4.14
CA LYS A 76 -8.51 26.76 -4.31
C LYS A 76 -7.87 27.04 -5.67
N GLU A 77 -7.30 26.02 -6.31
CA GLU A 77 -6.49 26.13 -7.53
C GLU A 77 -7.21 25.57 -8.76
N GLY A 78 -8.34 24.89 -8.59
CA GLY A 78 -9.10 24.30 -9.69
C GLY A 78 -10.42 23.66 -9.25
N ALA A 79 -11.15 23.11 -10.21
CA ALA A 79 -12.34 22.32 -9.94
C ALA A 79 -11.94 20.91 -9.47
N GLY A 80 -12.50 20.47 -8.34
CA GLY A 80 -12.34 19.12 -7.80
C GLY A 80 -13.49 18.18 -8.16
N PRO A 81 -13.40 16.90 -7.76
CA PRO A 81 -14.53 15.98 -7.80
C PRO A 81 -15.77 16.55 -7.10
N PRO A 82 -16.99 16.33 -7.63
CA PRO A 82 -18.21 16.64 -6.92
C PRO A 82 -18.26 15.98 -5.54
N GLN A 83 -18.82 16.66 -4.53
CA GLN A 83 -18.84 16.20 -3.14
C GLN A 83 -19.34 14.75 -2.96
N TRP A 84 -20.37 14.33 -3.70
CA TRP A 84 -20.91 12.97 -3.61
C TRP A 84 -19.91 11.88 -4.03
N ILE A 85 -18.88 12.20 -4.83
CA ILE A 85 -17.83 11.26 -5.21
C ILE A 85 -17.00 10.83 -3.99
N TYR A 86 -16.75 11.72 -3.04
CA TYR A 86 -16.06 11.34 -1.81
C TYR A 86 -16.89 10.34 -0.98
N LEU A 87 -18.22 10.39 -1.05
CA LEU A 87 -19.07 9.37 -0.41
C LEU A 87 -18.93 8.01 -1.08
N THR A 88 -18.73 7.96 -2.40
CA THR A 88 -18.42 6.69 -3.09
C THR A 88 -17.03 6.19 -2.72
N TRP A 89 -16.07 7.09 -2.48
CA TRP A 89 -14.74 6.71 -2.00
C TRP A 89 -14.80 6.12 -0.59
N ALA A 90 -15.56 6.73 0.32
CA ALA A 90 -15.82 6.19 1.66
C ALA A 90 -16.39 4.77 1.61
N LEU A 91 -17.43 4.56 0.80
CA LEU A 91 -18.03 3.24 0.62
C LEU A 91 -17.05 2.23 0.00
N GLY A 92 -16.35 2.63 -1.07
CA GLY A 92 -15.42 1.77 -1.79
C GLY A 92 -14.25 1.32 -0.91
N LEU A 93 -13.66 2.23 -0.12
CA LEU A 93 -12.57 1.89 0.80
C LEU A 93 -13.05 1.03 1.98
N PHE A 94 -14.23 1.30 2.53
CA PHE A 94 -14.81 0.45 3.57
C PHE A 94 -15.09 -0.97 3.07
N LEU A 95 -15.60 -1.09 1.83
CA LEU A 95 -15.81 -2.39 1.19
C LEU A 95 -14.48 -3.09 0.86
N TYR A 96 -13.44 -2.36 0.44
CA TYR A 96 -12.09 -2.90 0.27
C TYR A 96 -11.61 -3.57 1.56
N GLN A 97 -11.61 -2.84 2.69
CA GLN A 97 -11.20 -3.38 4.00
C GLN A 97 -12.06 -4.58 4.40
N THR A 98 -13.36 -4.52 4.14
CA THR A 98 -14.27 -5.62 4.45
C THR A 98 -13.94 -6.86 3.63
N PHE A 99 -13.59 -6.70 2.36
CA PHE A 99 -13.31 -7.80 1.43
C PHE A 99 -11.95 -8.44 1.69
N ASP A 100 -10.96 -7.62 1.99
CA ASP A 100 -9.65 -8.02 2.54
C ASP A 100 -9.85 -8.89 3.79
N ALA A 101 -10.49 -8.36 4.84
CA ALA A 101 -10.64 -9.08 6.10
C ALA A 101 -11.44 -10.40 6.04
N ILE A 102 -12.38 -10.52 5.08
CA ILE A 102 -13.20 -11.74 4.93
C ILE A 102 -12.56 -12.77 4.02
N ASP A 103 -11.54 -12.43 3.23
CA ASP A 103 -10.93 -13.37 2.28
C ASP A 103 -10.30 -14.57 3.02
N GLY A 104 -9.64 -14.35 4.16
CA GLY A 104 -9.02 -15.38 4.97
C GLY A 104 -10.07 -16.21 5.69
N LYS A 105 -11.21 -15.59 6.05
CA LYS A 105 -12.38 -16.32 6.58
C LYS A 105 -12.97 -17.22 5.49
N GLN A 106 -13.08 -16.73 4.27
CA GLN A 106 -13.52 -17.51 3.13
C GLN A 106 -12.53 -18.64 2.81
N ALA A 107 -11.22 -18.37 2.88
CA ALA A 107 -10.17 -19.35 2.62
C ALA A 107 -10.23 -20.53 3.61
N ARG A 108 -10.57 -20.26 4.87
CA ARG A 108 -10.84 -21.30 5.87
C ARG A 108 -12.11 -22.10 5.54
N ARG A 109 -13.19 -21.44 5.10
CA ARG A 109 -14.45 -22.10 4.70
C ARG A 109 -14.30 -22.99 3.46
N THR A 110 -13.46 -22.59 2.50
CA THR A 110 -13.26 -23.31 1.22
C THR A 110 -12.04 -24.22 1.22
N GLY A 111 -11.25 -24.26 2.31
CA GLY A 111 -10.02 -25.05 2.38
C GLY A 111 -8.90 -24.54 1.44
N MET A 112 -8.91 -23.25 1.13
CA MET A 112 -7.96 -22.58 0.24
C MET A 112 -6.93 -21.72 0.98
N ALA A 113 -6.86 -21.81 2.32
CA ALA A 113 -5.85 -21.10 3.09
C ALA A 113 -4.44 -21.60 2.73
N GLY A 114 -3.51 -20.68 2.46
CA GLY A 114 -2.15 -21.02 2.06
C GLY A 114 -1.36 -19.82 1.55
N PRO A 115 -0.09 -20.02 1.16
CA PRO A 115 0.83 -18.95 0.77
C PRO A 115 0.39 -18.17 -0.48
N LEU A 116 -0.43 -18.77 -1.36
CA LEU A 116 -0.97 -18.07 -2.52
C LEU A 116 -1.93 -16.95 -2.11
N GLY A 117 -2.80 -17.21 -1.12
CA GLY A 117 -3.79 -16.24 -0.66
C GLY A 117 -3.12 -15.02 -0.07
N GLU A 118 -2.19 -15.23 0.86
CA GLU A 118 -1.42 -14.15 1.48
C GLU A 118 -0.61 -13.32 0.47
N MET A 119 0.07 -13.99 -0.47
CA MET A 119 0.80 -13.29 -1.54
C MET A 119 -0.13 -12.44 -2.42
N PHE A 120 -1.36 -12.91 -2.65
CA PHE A 120 -2.33 -12.20 -3.47
C PHE A 120 -2.94 -11.01 -2.71
N ASP A 121 -3.31 -11.23 -1.46
CA ASP A 121 -3.88 -10.26 -0.54
C ASP A 121 -2.93 -9.09 -0.28
N HIS A 122 -1.75 -9.37 0.27
CA HIS A 122 -0.75 -8.35 0.53
C HIS A 122 -0.24 -7.67 -0.76
N GLY A 123 -0.29 -8.38 -1.90
CA GLY A 123 -0.01 -7.78 -3.21
C GLY A 123 -1.04 -6.73 -3.63
N CYS A 124 -2.33 -6.98 -3.36
CA CYS A 124 -3.39 -6.01 -3.57
C CYS A 124 -3.25 -4.82 -2.62
N ASP A 125 -2.93 -5.06 -1.35
CA ASP A 125 -2.64 -4.00 -0.38
C ASP A 125 -1.49 -3.10 -0.80
N ALA A 126 -0.42 -3.68 -1.34
CA ALA A 126 0.72 -2.93 -1.82
C ALA A 126 0.35 -1.95 -2.95
N LEU A 127 -0.56 -2.34 -3.85
CA LEU A 127 -1.12 -1.45 -4.86
C LEU A 127 -2.04 -0.40 -4.24
N ASN A 128 -2.96 -0.84 -3.38
CA ASN A 128 -3.95 0.00 -2.73
C ASN A 128 -3.30 1.15 -1.94
N THR A 129 -2.17 0.89 -1.28
CA THR A 129 -1.46 1.86 -0.44
C THR A 129 -1.18 3.19 -1.17
N THR A 130 -0.73 3.14 -2.43
CA THR A 130 -0.46 4.36 -3.21
C THR A 130 -1.74 5.01 -3.71
N LEU A 131 -2.71 4.21 -4.16
CA LEU A 131 -3.98 4.73 -4.67
C LEU A 131 -4.72 5.49 -3.57
N GLU A 132 -4.77 4.93 -2.36
CA GLU A 132 -5.40 5.56 -1.21
C GLU A 132 -4.60 6.74 -0.66
N ALA A 133 -3.26 6.73 -0.71
CA ALA A 133 -2.48 7.92 -0.37
C ALA A 133 -2.84 9.11 -1.27
N VAL A 134 -3.02 8.87 -2.58
CA VAL A 134 -3.44 9.89 -3.54
C VAL A 134 -4.90 10.32 -3.31
N LEU A 135 -5.83 9.38 -3.15
CA LEU A 135 -7.25 9.72 -2.90
C LEU A 135 -7.43 10.48 -1.57
N ALA A 136 -6.78 10.04 -0.49
CA ALA A 136 -6.84 10.66 0.83
C ALA A 136 -6.23 12.06 0.83
N ALA A 137 -5.07 12.23 0.18
CA ALA A 137 -4.45 13.55 0.04
C ALA A 137 -5.35 14.52 -0.75
N ARG A 138 -6.07 14.05 -1.78
CA ARG A 138 -7.05 14.90 -2.47
C ARG A 138 -8.24 15.27 -1.59
N ALA A 139 -8.76 14.32 -0.81
CA ALA A 139 -9.88 14.55 0.10
C ALA A 139 -9.53 15.54 1.23
N LEU A 140 -8.27 15.55 1.67
CA LEU A 140 -7.71 16.52 2.62
C LEU A 140 -7.34 17.87 1.98
N ASN A 141 -7.65 18.05 0.70
CA ASN A 141 -7.33 19.26 -0.07
C ASN A 141 -5.83 19.57 -0.17
N LEU A 142 -4.95 18.55 -0.15
CA LEU A 142 -3.49 18.73 -0.23
C LEU A 142 -2.96 18.84 -1.68
N GLY A 143 -3.62 18.18 -2.64
CA GLY A 143 -3.27 18.23 -4.08
C GLY A 143 -1.79 17.98 -4.38
N ARG A 144 -1.22 18.78 -5.29
CA ARG A 144 0.21 18.77 -5.64
C ARG A 144 1.07 19.44 -4.58
N SER A 145 1.38 18.73 -3.50
CA SER A 145 2.19 19.27 -2.40
C SER A 145 3.17 18.26 -1.83
N TRP A 146 4.20 18.78 -1.15
CA TRP A 146 5.13 17.95 -0.38
C TRP A 146 4.46 17.21 0.77
N TRP A 147 3.29 17.66 1.24
CA TRP A 147 2.47 16.90 2.19
C TRP A 147 1.90 15.62 1.56
N THR A 148 1.46 15.67 0.30
CA THR A 148 1.06 14.47 -0.44
C THR A 148 2.23 13.50 -0.61
N VAL A 149 3.42 14.01 -0.92
CA VAL A 149 4.65 13.19 -1.00
C VAL A 149 5.00 12.58 0.35
N ALA A 150 4.93 13.36 1.44
CA ALA A 150 5.19 12.86 2.79
C ALA A 150 4.16 11.80 3.22
N SER A 151 2.88 11.96 2.85
CA SER A 151 1.82 10.99 3.10
C SER A 151 2.07 9.67 2.36
N GLN A 152 2.47 9.74 1.08
CA GLN A 152 2.92 8.56 0.33
C GLN A 152 4.09 7.87 1.02
N ILE A 153 5.16 8.60 1.37
CA ILE A 153 6.30 8.00 2.08
C ILE A 153 5.85 7.36 3.38
N ALA A 154 5.01 8.02 4.17
CA ALA A 154 4.54 7.51 5.45
C ALA A 154 3.72 6.22 5.32
N THR A 155 2.81 6.17 4.36
CA THR A 155 1.97 4.98 4.11
C THR A 155 2.79 3.81 3.57
N LEU A 156 3.68 4.06 2.61
CA LEU A 156 4.63 3.05 2.10
C LEU A 156 5.58 2.56 3.21
N ALA A 157 6.09 3.46 4.06
CA ALA A 157 6.96 3.12 5.18
C ALA A 157 6.26 2.17 6.17
N ASN A 158 5.00 2.47 6.49
CA ASN A 158 4.21 1.67 7.41
C ASN A 158 3.99 0.26 6.85
N PHE A 159 3.65 0.14 5.55
CA PHE A 159 3.46 -1.16 4.91
C PHE A 159 4.76 -1.98 4.81
N TYR A 160 5.88 -1.32 4.45
CA TYR A 160 7.19 -1.95 4.42
C TYR A 160 7.60 -2.47 5.80
N LEU A 161 7.39 -1.65 6.84
CA LEU A 161 7.73 -1.97 8.21
C LEU A 161 6.96 -3.19 8.72
N SER A 162 5.63 -3.23 8.53
CA SER A 162 4.81 -4.39 8.91
C SER A 162 5.25 -5.67 8.19
N THR A 163 5.57 -5.57 6.90
CA THR A 163 6.05 -6.72 6.12
C THR A 163 7.47 -7.15 6.56
N TRP A 164 8.34 -6.20 6.91
CA TRP A 164 9.69 -6.47 7.42
C TRP A 164 9.64 -7.15 8.80
N GLU A 165 8.71 -6.72 9.65
CA GLU A 165 8.44 -7.33 10.95
C GLU A 165 7.99 -8.78 10.81
N GLU A 166 7.03 -9.04 9.92
CA GLU A 166 6.55 -10.37 9.61
C GLU A 166 7.68 -11.24 9.04
N TYR A 167 8.50 -10.70 8.12
CA TYR A 167 9.65 -11.42 7.56
C TYR A 167 10.60 -11.93 8.66
N HIS A 168 10.83 -11.13 9.71
CA HIS A 168 11.78 -11.47 10.78
C HIS A 168 11.19 -12.29 11.92
N THR A 169 9.93 -12.07 12.26
CA THR A 169 9.25 -12.73 13.39
C THR A 169 8.47 -13.98 12.97
N GLY A 170 8.04 -14.04 11.70
CA GLY A 170 7.11 -15.02 11.17
C GLY A 170 5.69 -14.87 11.70
N ILE A 171 5.33 -13.67 12.16
CA ILE A 171 4.01 -13.33 12.68
C ILE A 171 3.63 -11.93 12.15
N LEU A 172 2.44 -11.81 11.56
CA LEU A 172 1.84 -10.51 11.28
C LEU A 172 1.26 -9.90 12.56
N PHE A 173 1.76 -8.73 12.95
CA PHE A 173 1.27 -8.02 14.13
C PHE A 173 0.31 -6.90 13.74
N LEU A 174 -0.95 -7.01 14.15
CA LEU A 174 -1.91 -5.91 14.17
C LEU A 174 -1.94 -5.32 15.58
N GLY A 175 -1.33 -4.15 15.72
CA GLY A 175 -1.25 -3.42 16.98
C GLY A 175 -2.61 -2.91 17.48
N TRP A 176 -2.60 -2.28 18.66
CA TRP A 176 -3.79 -1.63 19.24
C TRP A 176 -4.36 -0.52 18.33
N PHE A 177 -3.46 0.14 17.61
CA PHE A 177 -3.77 1.06 16.53
C PHE A 177 -3.01 0.57 15.31
N SER A 178 -3.72 0.08 14.31
CA SER A 178 -3.15 -0.54 13.13
C SER A 178 -3.59 0.19 11.86
N GLY A 179 -2.68 0.27 10.89
CA GLY A 179 -2.99 0.87 9.59
C GLY A 179 -4.20 0.20 8.90
N PRO A 180 -4.22 -1.15 8.77
CA PRO A 180 -5.30 -1.87 8.10
C PRO A 180 -6.67 -1.78 8.80
N VAL A 181 -6.74 -1.39 10.08
CA VAL A 181 -8.01 -1.28 10.82
C VAL A 181 -8.37 0.17 11.09
N GLU A 182 -7.75 0.78 12.10
CA GLU A 182 -8.05 2.16 12.51
C GLU A 182 -7.65 3.17 11.43
N GLY A 183 -6.50 2.97 10.77
CA GLY A 183 -6.04 3.87 9.72
C GLY A 183 -7.03 3.97 8.56
N ILE A 184 -7.51 2.84 8.07
CA ILE A 184 -8.53 2.81 7.00
C ILE A 184 -9.84 3.46 7.46
N LEU A 185 -10.34 3.16 8.66
CA LEU A 185 -11.57 3.78 9.17
C LEU A 185 -11.45 5.31 9.33
N ILE A 186 -10.27 5.80 9.69
CA ILE A 186 -9.98 7.24 9.73
C ILE A 186 -10.06 7.85 8.32
N ILE A 187 -9.49 7.19 7.30
CA ILE A 187 -9.57 7.67 5.90
C ILE A 187 -11.02 7.63 5.39
N VAL A 188 -11.79 6.59 5.74
CA VAL A 188 -13.24 6.54 5.46
C VAL A 188 -13.95 7.74 6.10
N GLY A 189 -13.62 8.09 7.35
CA GLY A 189 -14.12 9.28 8.03
C GLY A 189 -13.75 10.58 7.30
N ILE A 190 -12.51 10.69 6.81
CA ILE A 190 -12.06 11.83 6.00
C ILE A 190 -12.90 11.97 4.74
N TYR A 191 -13.14 10.87 4.02
CA TYR A 191 -13.98 10.87 2.83
C TYR A 191 -15.43 11.27 3.12
N LEU A 192 -16.02 10.80 4.23
CA LEU A 192 -17.36 11.22 4.65
C LEU A 192 -17.44 12.72 4.95
N ILE A 193 -16.46 13.25 5.68
CA ILE A 193 -16.40 14.68 6.01
C ILE A 193 -16.23 15.52 4.74
N SER A 194 -15.28 15.16 3.87
CA SER A 194 -15.07 15.85 2.58
C SER A 194 -16.28 15.73 1.66
N GLY A 195 -17.03 14.63 1.73
CA GLY A 195 -18.25 14.44 0.95
C GLY A 195 -19.46 15.22 1.46
N VAL A 196 -19.50 15.60 2.73
CA VAL A 196 -20.59 16.41 3.31
C VAL A 196 -20.26 17.90 3.29
N PHE A 197 -19.02 18.27 3.63
CA PHE A 197 -18.62 19.67 3.82
C PHE A 197 -17.72 20.21 2.70
N GLY A 198 -17.23 19.36 1.81
CA GLY A 198 -16.22 19.70 0.81
C GLY A 198 -14.78 19.57 1.34
N PRO A 199 -13.78 19.29 0.49
CA PRO A 199 -12.37 19.22 0.87
C PRO A 199 -11.84 20.49 1.54
N SER A 200 -12.32 21.68 1.12
CA SER A 200 -11.94 22.96 1.75
C SER A 200 -12.26 23.04 3.25
N PHE A 201 -13.10 22.15 3.79
CA PHE A 201 -13.30 22.00 5.23
C PHE A 201 -11.98 21.87 5.99
N TRP A 202 -11.02 21.12 5.43
CA TRP A 202 -9.73 20.84 6.06
C TRP A 202 -8.73 22.00 6.04
N ASP A 203 -9.04 23.07 5.30
CA ASP A 203 -8.24 24.30 5.29
C ASP A 203 -8.50 25.20 6.50
N GLN A 204 -9.55 24.89 7.28
CA GLN A 204 -9.79 25.56 8.55
C GLN A 204 -8.59 25.40 9.47
N ARG A 205 -8.33 26.43 10.26
CA ARG A 205 -7.22 26.46 11.21
C ARG A 205 -7.61 25.78 12.53
N LEU A 206 -6.70 25.00 13.10
CA LEU A 206 -6.97 24.12 14.25
C LEU A 206 -7.55 24.85 15.47
N LEU A 207 -6.94 25.96 15.88
CA LEU A 207 -7.37 26.71 17.08
C LEU A 207 -8.67 27.47 16.84
N ASP A 208 -8.93 27.88 15.59
CA ASP A 208 -10.18 28.53 15.21
C ASP A 208 -11.33 27.52 15.21
N PHE A 209 -11.11 26.34 14.60
CA PHE A 209 -12.07 25.25 14.55
C PHE A 209 -12.42 24.71 15.95
N THR A 210 -11.43 24.57 16.83
CA THR A 210 -11.63 24.06 18.21
C THR A 210 -12.11 25.14 19.19
N GLY A 211 -12.13 26.41 18.79
CA GLY A 211 -12.40 27.55 19.68
C GLY A 211 -11.29 27.84 20.70
N LEU A 212 -10.18 27.09 20.67
CA LEU A 212 -9.05 27.23 21.59
C LEU A 212 -8.23 28.50 21.35
N ILE A 213 -8.44 29.19 20.24
CA ILE A 213 -7.85 30.50 19.97
C ILE A 213 -8.21 31.53 21.06
N ASN A 214 -9.38 31.38 21.69
CA ASN A 214 -9.83 32.25 22.78
C ASN A 214 -9.18 31.95 24.13
N VAL A 215 -8.41 30.86 24.23
CA VAL A 215 -7.68 30.48 25.45
C VAL A 215 -6.24 30.95 25.30
N SER A 216 -5.93 32.13 25.87
CA SER A 216 -4.61 32.78 25.74
C SER A 216 -3.42 31.88 26.10
N ALA A 217 -3.58 31.00 27.09
CA ALA A 217 -2.56 30.02 27.49
C ALA A 217 -2.23 28.99 26.38
N VAL A 218 -3.20 28.67 25.52
CA VAL A 218 -3.06 27.73 24.40
C VAL A 218 -2.63 28.47 23.13
N ALA A 219 -3.31 29.58 22.80
CA ALA A 219 -3.05 30.37 21.60
C ALA A 219 -1.59 30.85 21.47
N ASN A 220 -0.93 31.15 22.61
CA ASN A 220 0.45 31.60 22.62
C ASN A 220 1.48 30.45 22.48
N ARG A 221 1.07 29.18 22.62
CA ARG A 221 1.99 28.02 22.68
C ARG A 221 1.79 27.02 21.55
N VAL A 222 0.59 26.93 21.00
CA VAL A 222 0.25 25.97 19.96
C VAL A 222 0.15 26.69 18.62
N PRO A 223 0.86 26.25 17.57
CA PRO A 223 0.75 26.87 16.26
C PRO A 223 -0.64 26.60 15.66
N ASN A 224 -1.28 27.65 15.15
CA ASN A 224 -2.62 27.57 14.56
C ASN A 224 -2.59 27.07 13.10
N ILE A 225 -1.99 25.90 12.87
CA ILE A 225 -1.86 25.31 11.52
C ILE A 225 -3.22 24.78 11.01
N PRO A 226 -3.40 24.61 9.68
CA PRO A 226 -4.60 24.00 9.10
C PRO A 226 -4.87 22.57 9.58
N LEU A 227 -6.13 22.12 9.50
CA LEU A 227 -6.54 20.79 9.96
C LEU A 227 -5.91 19.66 9.12
N ASN A 228 -5.77 19.83 7.80
CA ASN A 228 -5.07 18.86 6.95
C ASN A 228 -3.60 18.68 7.35
N GLU A 229 -2.86 19.76 7.59
CA GLU A 229 -1.48 19.70 8.09
C GLU A 229 -1.41 19.12 9.51
N THR A 230 -2.36 19.47 10.37
CA THR A 230 -2.48 18.87 11.71
C THR A 230 -2.63 17.35 11.62
N PHE A 231 -3.46 16.86 10.69
CA PHE A 231 -3.64 15.45 10.45
C PHE A 231 -2.34 14.79 9.93
N MET A 232 -1.58 15.45 9.06
CA MET A 232 -0.27 14.96 8.63
C MET A 232 0.71 14.83 9.80
N VAL A 233 0.76 15.82 10.70
CA VAL A 233 1.59 15.76 11.92
C VAL A 233 1.15 14.61 12.83
N PHE A 234 -0.15 14.42 13.03
CA PHE A 234 -0.69 13.28 13.76
C PHE A 234 -0.26 11.94 13.13
N GLY A 235 -0.36 11.82 11.81
CA GLY A 235 0.09 10.65 11.06
C GLY A 235 1.59 10.37 11.23
N ALA A 236 2.42 11.40 11.26
CA ALA A 236 3.86 11.27 11.49
C ALA A 236 4.19 10.73 12.90
N PHE A 237 3.47 11.18 13.93
CA PHE A 237 3.59 10.61 15.28
C PHE A 237 3.15 9.14 15.31
N GLY A 238 2.04 8.81 14.64
CA GLY A 238 1.56 7.42 14.51
C GLY A 238 2.60 6.52 13.84
N LEU A 239 3.21 6.97 12.74
CA LEU A 239 4.28 6.25 12.06
C LEU A 239 5.50 6.05 12.98
N GLY A 240 5.94 7.10 13.70
CA GLY A 240 7.06 7.00 14.64
C GLY A 240 6.81 5.97 15.74
N PHE A 241 5.60 5.92 16.28
CA PHE A 241 5.19 4.90 17.25
C PHE A 241 5.20 3.49 16.64
N ASN A 242 4.69 3.33 15.41
CA ASN A 242 4.70 2.03 14.73
C ASN A 242 6.12 1.54 14.46
N ILE A 243 7.05 2.40 14.02
CA ILE A 243 8.48 2.07 13.86
C ILE A 243 9.07 1.53 15.16
N LEU A 244 8.82 2.21 16.28
CA LEU A 244 9.33 1.80 17.58
C LEU A 244 8.78 0.43 17.99
N VAL A 245 7.45 0.25 17.93
CA VAL A 245 6.78 -1.00 18.34
C VAL A 245 7.23 -2.17 17.48
N SER A 246 7.27 -1.98 16.17
CA SER A 246 7.67 -3.02 15.22
C SER A 246 9.13 -3.45 15.43
N TYR A 247 10.03 -2.49 15.67
CA TYR A 247 11.40 -2.82 16.05
C TYR A 247 11.49 -3.60 17.37
N LEU A 248 10.72 -3.21 18.40
CA LEU A 248 10.70 -3.91 19.68
C LEU A 248 10.21 -5.36 19.53
N ASN A 249 9.21 -5.61 18.68
CA ASN A 249 8.72 -6.95 18.39
C ASN A 249 9.78 -7.82 17.70
N VAL A 250 10.47 -7.27 16.69
CA VAL A 250 11.61 -7.96 16.05
C VAL A 250 12.74 -8.20 17.04
N PHE A 251 13.11 -7.19 17.85
CA PHE A 251 14.15 -7.29 18.86
C PHE A 251 13.86 -8.44 19.82
N ASN A 252 12.65 -8.47 20.39
CA ASN A 252 12.23 -9.50 21.33
C ASN A 252 12.24 -10.90 20.69
N SER A 253 11.68 -11.05 19.49
CA SER A 253 11.68 -12.32 18.75
C SER A 253 13.10 -12.84 18.49
N ARG A 254 14.02 -11.96 18.11
CA ARG A 254 15.42 -12.32 17.83
C ARG A 254 16.18 -12.69 19.09
N MET A 255 15.97 -11.95 20.19
CA MET A 255 16.56 -12.26 21.49
C MET A 255 16.07 -13.61 22.02
N SER A 256 14.78 -13.91 21.95
CA SER A 256 14.24 -15.22 22.34
C SER A 256 14.78 -16.38 21.49
N GLY A 257 15.20 -16.10 20.25
CA GLY A 257 15.83 -17.07 19.35
C GLY A 257 17.36 -17.15 19.45
N ASN A 258 18.01 -16.47 20.41
CA ASN A 258 19.47 -16.33 20.51
C ASN A 258 20.12 -15.83 19.20
N LYS A 259 19.47 -14.90 18.49
CA LYS A 259 19.98 -14.30 17.25
C LYS A 259 20.31 -12.83 17.48
N ASN A 260 21.23 -12.28 16.67
CA ASN A 260 21.55 -10.85 16.71
C ASN A 260 20.30 -10.00 16.33
N PRO A 261 19.86 -9.06 17.20
CA PRO A 261 18.68 -8.24 16.98
C PRO A 261 18.94 -6.94 16.18
N PHE A 262 20.21 -6.59 15.93
CA PHE A 262 20.60 -5.37 15.21
C PHE A 262 20.81 -5.58 13.71
N VAL A 263 21.16 -6.79 13.27
CA VAL A 263 21.24 -7.13 11.83
C VAL A 263 19.95 -6.78 11.06
N PRO A 264 18.75 -7.04 11.59
CA PRO A 264 17.50 -6.61 10.96
C PRO A 264 17.40 -5.12 10.63
N LEU A 265 18.06 -4.22 11.38
CA LEU A 265 18.04 -2.77 11.09
C LEU A 265 18.67 -2.45 9.73
N LEU A 266 19.65 -3.26 9.29
CA LEU A 266 20.18 -3.14 7.94
C LEU A 266 19.03 -3.37 6.96
N PHE A 267 18.22 -4.42 7.12
CA PHE A 267 17.05 -4.77 6.28
C PHE A 267 15.95 -3.69 6.19
N LEU A 268 16.03 -2.62 6.98
CA LEU A 268 15.19 -1.43 6.82
C LEU A 268 15.70 -0.42 5.77
N LEU A 269 17.01 -0.34 5.48
CA LEU A 269 17.57 0.69 4.57
C LEU A 269 17.07 0.66 3.11
N PRO A 270 16.59 -0.44 2.51
CA PRO A 270 16.15 -0.43 1.12
C PRO A 270 15.00 0.54 0.88
N PHE A 271 14.10 0.70 1.84
CA PHE A 271 13.00 1.64 1.76
C PHE A 271 13.43 3.12 1.77
N PRO A 272 14.17 3.63 2.78
CA PRO A 272 14.64 5.02 2.75
C PRO A 272 15.59 5.29 1.58
N ILE A 273 16.36 4.31 1.11
CA ILE A 273 17.18 4.46 -0.11
C ILE A 273 16.26 4.63 -1.33
N SER A 274 15.25 3.78 -1.51
CA SER A 274 14.31 3.91 -2.64
C SER A 274 13.52 5.21 -2.59
N ALA A 275 12.99 5.57 -1.42
CA ALA A 275 12.28 6.83 -1.23
C ALA A 275 13.19 8.06 -1.48
N ALA A 276 14.45 8.03 -1.03
CA ALA A 276 15.38 9.13 -1.28
C ALA A 276 15.69 9.32 -2.76
N MET A 277 15.80 8.23 -3.54
CA MET A 277 15.99 8.32 -5.00
C MET A 277 14.79 8.99 -5.68
N GLU A 278 13.57 8.62 -5.30
CA GLU A 278 12.35 9.20 -5.86
C GLU A 278 12.17 10.66 -5.45
N VAL A 279 12.43 11.01 -4.19
CA VAL A 279 12.41 12.40 -3.71
C VAL A 279 13.47 13.22 -4.42
N PHE A 280 14.68 12.68 -4.62
CA PHE A 280 15.74 13.38 -5.35
C PHE A 280 15.34 13.65 -6.80
N TRP A 281 14.75 12.68 -7.48
CA TRP A 281 14.21 12.88 -8.82
C TRP A 281 13.09 13.93 -8.83
N LEU A 282 12.10 13.78 -7.95
CA LEU A 282 10.96 14.68 -7.84
C LEU A 282 11.40 16.11 -7.50
N SER A 283 12.49 16.28 -6.74
CA SER A 283 13.00 17.59 -6.35
C SER A 283 13.64 18.39 -7.49
N ALA A 284 13.85 17.83 -8.69
CA ALA A 284 14.49 18.55 -9.79
C ALA A 284 13.56 19.60 -10.43
N PRO A 285 14.06 20.81 -10.78
CA PRO A 285 15.44 21.29 -10.63
C PRO A 285 15.77 21.79 -9.21
N SER A 286 14.75 22.16 -8.42
CA SER A 286 14.88 22.46 -6.99
C SER A 286 13.59 22.08 -6.25
N ILE A 287 13.68 21.86 -4.94
CA ILE A 287 12.53 21.43 -4.11
C ILE A 287 11.31 22.38 -4.22
N HIS A 288 11.54 23.66 -4.57
CA HIS A 288 10.50 24.68 -4.72
C HIS A 288 9.99 24.83 -6.16
N GLU A 289 10.77 24.40 -7.15
CA GLU A 289 10.47 24.59 -8.58
C GLU A 289 10.28 23.25 -9.31
N SER A 290 9.99 22.19 -8.56
CA SER A 290 9.88 20.82 -9.08
C SER A 290 9.05 20.74 -10.36
N ALA A 291 9.68 20.25 -11.42
CA ALA A 291 9.06 20.15 -12.75
C ALA A 291 7.93 19.11 -12.79
N ILE A 292 8.03 18.07 -11.97
CA ILE A 292 7.05 16.98 -11.90
C ILE A 292 5.94 17.31 -10.90
N LEU A 293 6.29 17.67 -9.65
CA LEU A 293 5.31 17.92 -8.57
C LEU A 293 4.29 18.99 -8.97
N HIS A 294 4.75 20.09 -9.58
CA HIS A 294 3.88 21.21 -9.95
C HIS A 294 3.18 21.03 -11.32
N SER A 295 3.18 19.81 -11.87
CA SER A 295 2.56 19.49 -13.16
C SER A 295 1.56 18.32 -13.06
N ALA A 296 0.80 18.08 -14.13
CA ALA A 296 -0.09 16.91 -14.22
C ALA A 296 0.67 15.57 -14.23
N LEU A 297 2.01 15.59 -14.35
CA LEU A 297 2.85 14.39 -14.28
C LEU A 297 3.00 13.84 -12.85
N PHE A 298 2.59 14.61 -11.83
CA PHE A 298 2.74 14.19 -10.44
C PHE A 298 2.00 12.88 -10.14
N VAL A 299 0.73 12.73 -10.54
CA VAL A 299 -0.03 11.49 -10.29
C VAL A 299 0.57 10.28 -11.03
N PRO A 300 0.88 10.35 -12.34
CA PRO A 300 1.61 9.29 -13.04
C PRO A 300 2.94 8.90 -12.36
N PHE A 301 3.71 9.88 -11.87
CA PHE A 301 4.94 9.65 -11.14
C PHE A 301 4.70 8.88 -9.83
N MET A 302 3.70 9.30 -9.04
CA MET A 302 3.32 8.64 -7.80
C MET A 302 2.84 7.21 -8.04
N CYS A 303 2.05 6.96 -9.10
CA CYS A 303 1.67 5.61 -9.50
C CYS A 303 2.88 4.75 -9.89
N ALA A 304 3.86 5.33 -10.60
CA ALA A 304 5.08 4.62 -10.97
C ALA A 304 5.87 4.23 -9.72
N TRP A 305 6.09 5.16 -8.79
CA TRP A 305 6.73 4.91 -7.50
C TRP A 305 5.97 3.83 -6.71
N GLY A 306 4.65 3.93 -6.62
CA GLY A 306 3.81 2.93 -5.94
C GLY A 306 3.95 1.53 -6.51
N LEU A 307 3.96 1.38 -7.83
CA LEU A 307 4.17 0.08 -8.49
C LEU A 307 5.57 -0.49 -8.22
N GLN A 308 6.59 0.37 -8.18
CA GLN A 308 7.94 -0.08 -7.84
C GLN A 308 8.06 -0.53 -6.39
N PHE A 309 7.44 0.21 -5.49
CA PHE A 309 7.30 -0.20 -4.09
C PHE A 309 6.54 -1.52 -3.97
N ALA A 310 5.42 -1.67 -4.70
CA ALA A 310 4.63 -2.89 -4.67
C ALA A 310 5.46 -4.11 -5.10
N HIS A 311 6.32 -3.96 -6.11
CA HIS A 311 7.27 -5.00 -6.50
C HIS A 311 8.31 -5.28 -5.40
N GLN A 312 8.90 -4.24 -4.81
CA GLN A 312 9.89 -4.36 -3.74
C GLN A 312 9.33 -5.13 -2.53
N VAL A 313 8.15 -4.74 -2.03
CA VAL A 313 7.52 -5.39 -0.87
C VAL A 313 7.00 -6.78 -1.21
N SER A 314 6.43 -6.99 -2.41
CA SER A 314 5.98 -8.32 -2.84
C SER A 314 7.12 -9.32 -2.95
N ARG A 315 8.35 -8.87 -3.25
CA ARG A 315 9.53 -9.73 -3.19
C ARG A 315 9.93 -10.09 -1.77
N MET A 316 9.72 -9.20 -0.80
CA MET A 316 9.95 -9.48 0.62
C MET A 316 8.95 -10.51 1.15
N ILE A 317 7.67 -10.37 0.79
CA ILE A 317 6.63 -11.35 1.08
C ILE A 317 6.97 -12.69 0.41
N LEU A 318 7.37 -12.68 -0.86
CA LEU A 318 7.79 -13.89 -1.56
C LEU A 318 8.96 -14.58 -0.84
N ALA A 319 9.97 -13.80 -0.42
CA ALA A 319 11.10 -14.32 0.33
C ALA A 319 10.67 -14.92 1.68
N HIS A 320 9.71 -14.30 2.36
CA HIS A 320 9.13 -14.82 3.59
C HIS A 320 8.46 -16.19 3.36
N VAL A 321 7.48 -16.27 2.46
CA VAL A 321 6.66 -17.48 2.26
C VAL A 321 7.47 -18.64 1.68
N THR A 322 8.57 -18.35 0.98
CA THR A 322 9.47 -19.36 0.42
C THR A 322 10.76 -19.59 1.22
N LYS A 323 10.92 -18.89 2.36
CA LYS A 323 12.11 -18.94 3.23
C LYS A 323 13.43 -18.63 2.51
N GLN A 324 13.39 -17.68 1.58
CA GLN A 324 14.56 -17.19 0.86
C GLN A 324 15.25 -16.04 1.62
N PRO A 325 16.51 -15.69 1.28
CA PRO A 325 17.18 -14.53 1.82
C PRO A 325 16.45 -13.21 1.52
N PHE A 326 16.73 -12.20 2.35
CA PHE A 326 16.10 -10.88 2.23
C PHE A 326 16.43 -10.23 0.87
N PRO A 327 15.44 -9.73 0.11
CA PRO A 327 15.66 -9.13 -1.20
C PRO A 327 16.13 -7.68 -1.06
N TRP A 328 17.43 -7.49 -0.86
CA TRP A 328 18.02 -6.17 -0.61
C TRP A 328 17.87 -5.17 -1.77
N TRP A 329 18.00 -5.67 -2.99
CA TRP A 329 18.02 -4.87 -4.21
C TRP A 329 16.79 -5.13 -5.05
N ASP A 330 16.23 -4.07 -5.65
CA ASP A 330 15.20 -4.16 -6.69
C ASP A 330 15.65 -3.63 -8.04
N SER A 331 15.43 -4.43 -9.10
CA SER A 331 15.82 -4.06 -10.46
C SER A 331 15.07 -2.83 -10.98
N MET A 332 13.89 -2.53 -10.44
CA MET A 332 13.13 -1.34 -10.84
C MET A 332 13.84 -0.03 -10.46
N TRP A 333 14.69 -0.04 -9.43
CA TRP A 333 15.43 1.14 -9.01
C TRP A 333 16.36 1.71 -10.09
N VAL A 334 16.75 0.89 -11.09
CA VAL A 334 17.54 1.38 -12.21
C VAL A 334 16.84 2.54 -12.93
N TRP A 335 15.52 2.47 -13.10
CA TRP A 335 14.76 3.55 -13.73
C TRP A 335 14.75 4.81 -12.89
N SER A 336 14.54 4.68 -11.58
CA SER A 336 14.54 5.82 -10.65
C SER A 336 15.94 6.44 -10.53
N ILE A 337 17.01 5.64 -10.54
CA ILE A 337 18.39 6.15 -10.56
C ILE A 337 18.65 6.94 -11.83
N VAL A 338 18.31 6.38 -13.00
CA VAL A 338 18.48 7.09 -14.28
C VAL A 338 17.69 8.39 -14.30
N GLY A 339 16.43 8.36 -13.86
CA GLY A 339 15.58 9.54 -13.75
C GLY A 339 16.14 10.60 -12.81
N ALA A 340 16.52 10.19 -11.60
CA ALA A 340 17.01 11.08 -10.56
C ALA A 340 18.35 11.73 -10.96
N VAL A 341 19.29 10.94 -11.49
CA VAL A 341 20.60 11.43 -11.91
C VAL A 341 20.46 12.36 -13.12
N ASP A 342 19.68 11.98 -14.14
CA ASP A 342 19.53 12.79 -15.35
C ASP A 342 18.82 14.12 -15.07
N ALA A 343 17.72 14.11 -14.30
CA ALA A 343 16.98 15.33 -13.94
C ALA A 343 17.82 16.30 -13.12
N ASN A 344 18.74 15.78 -12.29
CA ASN A 344 19.62 16.58 -11.43
C ASN A 344 21.02 16.80 -12.01
N LEU A 345 21.26 16.51 -13.30
CA LEU A 345 22.53 16.84 -13.97
C LEU A 345 22.97 18.32 -13.83
N PRO A 346 22.04 19.31 -13.81
CA PRO A 346 22.42 20.69 -13.52
C PRO A 346 23.07 20.87 -12.15
N LEU A 347 22.56 20.17 -11.13
CA LEU A 347 23.12 20.19 -9.78
C LEU A 347 24.43 19.38 -9.68
N LEU A 348 24.47 18.20 -10.31
CA LEU A 348 25.57 17.26 -10.15
C LEU A 348 26.81 17.61 -11.00
N LEU A 349 26.60 18.08 -12.23
CA LEU A 349 27.65 18.26 -13.24
C LEU A 349 27.59 19.63 -13.95
N ASN A 350 26.75 20.57 -13.48
CA ASN A 350 26.55 21.89 -14.07
C ASN A 350 26.25 21.84 -15.58
N ARG A 351 25.41 20.87 -16.00
CA ARG A 351 25.02 20.67 -17.40
C ARG A 351 23.54 20.35 -17.53
N PRO A 352 22.89 20.62 -18.67
CA PRO A 352 21.48 20.27 -18.86
C PRO A 352 21.25 18.75 -18.80
N PRO A 353 20.03 18.30 -18.42
CA PRO A 353 19.63 16.90 -18.52
C PRO A 353 19.83 16.36 -19.95
N LEU A 354 20.21 15.10 -20.10
CA LEU A 354 20.35 14.47 -21.42
C LEU A 354 19.01 13.94 -21.92
N ILE A 355 18.26 13.27 -21.04
CA ILE A 355 16.98 12.64 -21.37
C ILE A 355 15.87 13.67 -21.12
N GLN A 356 15.79 14.19 -19.91
CA GLN A 356 14.72 15.06 -19.40
C GLN A 356 14.94 16.55 -19.74
N SER A 357 15.48 16.84 -20.94
CA SER A 357 15.91 18.18 -21.38
C SER A 357 14.77 19.16 -21.69
N SER A 358 13.52 18.68 -21.80
CA SER A 358 12.35 19.49 -22.09
C SER A 358 11.11 18.96 -21.35
N ARG A 359 10.05 19.77 -21.22
CA ARG A 359 8.78 19.33 -20.60
C ARG A 359 8.18 18.10 -21.29
N TYR A 360 8.29 18.03 -22.61
CA TYR A 360 7.85 16.87 -23.38
C TYR A 360 8.66 15.62 -23.02
N ASN A 361 9.99 15.74 -22.95
CA ASN A 361 10.84 14.58 -22.60
C ASN A 361 10.67 14.13 -21.14
N ILE A 362 10.45 15.06 -20.20
CA ILE A 362 10.08 14.73 -18.82
C ILE A 362 8.79 13.90 -18.81
N ALA A 363 7.76 14.35 -19.52
CA ALA A 363 6.50 13.62 -19.63
C ALA A 363 6.69 12.21 -20.20
N VAL A 364 7.39 12.11 -21.35
CA VAL A 364 7.68 10.81 -21.98
C VAL A 364 8.42 9.89 -21.01
N PHE A 365 9.44 10.39 -20.32
CA PHE A 365 10.23 9.57 -19.39
C PHE A 365 9.39 9.12 -18.18
N VAL A 366 8.56 9.99 -17.58
CA VAL A 366 7.63 9.61 -16.50
C VAL A 366 6.63 8.54 -16.94
N TYR A 367 5.99 8.71 -18.10
CA TYR A 367 5.02 7.72 -18.60
C TYR A 367 5.68 6.40 -19.03
N VAL A 368 6.89 6.44 -19.58
CA VAL A 368 7.67 5.22 -19.87
C VAL A 368 8.02 4.50 -18.57
N THR A 369 8.49 5.22 -17.54
CA THR A 369 8.76 4.63 -16.23
C THR A 369 7.49 4.00 -15.63
N LEU A 370 6.34 4.69 -15.70
CA LEU A 370 5.06 4.13 -15.28
C LEU A 370 4.72 2.83 -16.03
N ALA A 371 4.83 2.83 -17.35
CA ALA A 371 4.53 1.67 -18.18
C ALA A 371 5.47 0.49 -17.87
N VAL A 372 6.78 0.75 -17.70
CA VAL A 372 7.75 -0.29 -17.36
C VAL A 372 7.52 -0.83 -15.95
N SER A 373 7.23 0.03 -14.96
CA SER A 373 6.86 -0.39 -13.60
C SER A 373 5.62 -1.29 -13.63
N PHE A 374 4.58 -0.88 -14.36
CA PHE A 374 3.35 -1.66 -14.51
C PHE A 374 3.60 -3.02 -15.15
N LEU A 375 4.26 -3.06 -16.31
CA LEU A 375 4.53 -4.31 -17.03
C LEU A 375 5.42 -5.25 -16.22
N SER A 376 6.41 -4.71 -15.51
CA SER A 376 7.32 -5.49 -14.68
C SER A 376 6.62 -6.06 -13.45
N TYR A 377 5.75 -5.28 -12.79
CA TYR A 377 4.95 -5.76 -11.65
C TYR A 377 3.89 -6.78 -12.09
N ALA A 378 3.17 -6.51 -13.18
CA ALA A 378 2.20 -7.46 -13.75
C ALA A 378 2.88 -8.78 -14.13
N ARG A 379 4.06 -8.71 -14.76
CA ARG A 379 4.86 -9.90 -15.07
C ARG A 379 5.28 -10.65 -13.81
N PHE A 380 5.71 -9.96 -12.76
CA PHE A 380 6.04 -10.56 -11.47
C PHE A 380 4.83 -11.33 -10.91
N CYS A 381 3.67 -10.68 -10.80
CA CYS A 381 2.45 -11.29 -10.27
C CYS A 381 2.04 -12.53 -11.09
N MET A 382 2.00 -12.41 -12.42
CA MET A 382 1.64 -13.53 -13.30
C MET A 382 2.58 -14.73 -13.13
N LEU A 383 3.89 -14.51 -13.08
CA LEU A 383 4.87 -15.60 -12.96
C LEU A 383 4.82 -16.25 -11.58
N VAL A 384 4.73 -15.46 -10.52
CA VAL A 384 4.69 -15.98 -9.15
C VAL A 384 3.40 -16.74 -8.88
N ILE A 385 2.24 -16.20 -9.28
CA ILE A 385 0.95 -16.91 -9.19
C ILE A 385 1.01 -18.21 -9.98
N LYS A 386 1.55 -18.18 -11.21
CA LYS A 386 1.70 -19.38 -12.05
C LYS A 386 2.62 -20.43 -11.41
N ASP A 387 3.75 -20.03 -10.84
CA ASP A 387 4.70 -20.93 -10.19
C ASP A 387 4.06 -21.60 -8.96
N ILE A 388 3.41 -20.83 -8.10
CA ILE A 388 2.73 -21.34 -6.88
C ILE A 388 1.55 -22.25 -7.25
N THR A 389 0.66 -21.83 -8.14
CA THR A 389 -0.52 -22.60 -8.56
C THR A 389 -0.14 -23.92 -9.24
N ASN A 390 0.90 -23.92 -10.08
CA ASN A 390 1.39 -25.14 -10.72
C ASN A 390 2.04 -26.09 -9.71
N TYR A 391 2.84 -25.58 -8.78
CA TYR A 391 3.53 -26.40 -7.80
C TYR A 391 2.59 -27.02 -6.76
N LEU A 392 1.61 -26.25 -6.28
CA LEU A 392 0.64 -26.71 -5.28
C LEU A 392 -0.56 -27.44 -5.90
N GLY A 393 -0.78 -27.31 -7.21
CA GLY A 393 -1.95 -27.89 -7.88
C GLY A 393 -3.27 -27.24 -7.45
N ILE A 394 -3.26 -25.92 -7.18
CA ILE A 394 -4.44 -25.12 -6.77
C ILE A 394 -4.74 -23.99 -7.76
N ALA A 395 -6.01 -23.65 -7.94
CA ALA A 395 -6.40 -22.56 -8.83
C ALA A 395 -6.42 -21.22 -8.07
N CYS A 396 -6.12 -20.11 -8.76
CA CYS A 396 -6.08 -18.79 -8.12
C CYS A 396 -7.48 -18.20 -7.92
N PHE A 397 -8.36 -18.28 -8.92
CA PHE A 397 -9.67 -17.62 -8.93
C PHE A 397 -10.87 -18.57 -8.91
N THR A 398 -10.65 -19.86 -8.71
CA THR A 398 -11.72 -20.86 -8.62
C THR A 398 -11.46 -21.84 -7.49
N VAL A 399 -12.52 -22.40 -6.92
CA VAL A 399 -12.43 -23.41 -5.87
C VAL A 399 -12.19 -24.79 -6.49
N ARG A 400 -10.98 -25.00 -7.01
CA ARG A 400 -10.56 -26.22 -7.74
C ARG A 400 -9.16 -26.70 -7.33
N LYS A 401 -8.93 -28.00 -7.47
CA LYS A 401 -7.64 -28.68 -7.25
C LYS A 401 -7.31 -29.57 -8.43
N LYS A 402 -6.02 -29.76 -8.72
CA LYS A 402 -5.57 -30.79 -9.67
C LYS A 402 -5.70 -32.17 -9.03
N ASP A 403 -6.33 -33.10 -9.74
CA ASP A 403 -6.41 -34.49 -9.33
C ASP A 403 -5.09 -35.26 -9.59
N LYS A 404 -5.09 -36.58 -9.35
CA LYS A 404 -3.90 -37.44 -9.58
C LYS A 404 -3.46 -37.49 -11.05
N SER A 405 -4.35 -37.19 -11.99
CA SER A 405 -4.07 -37.13 -13.44
C SER A 405 -3.58 -35.75 -13.89
N GLY A 406 -3.66 -34.74 -13.01
CA GLY A 406 -3.26 -33.37 -13.29
C GLY A 406 -4.39 -32.47 -13.80
N GLU A 407 -5.62 -32.99 -13.88
CA GLU A 407 -6.81 -32.28 -14.36
C GLU A 407 -7.46 -31.45 -13.25
N TRP A 408 -7.97 -30.26 -13.60
CA TRP A 408 -8.63 -29.36 -12.65
C TRP A 408 -10.05 -29.81 -12.37
N VAL A 409 -10.32 -30.27 -11.14
CA VAL A 409 -11.65 -30.68 -10.68
C VAL A 409 -12.08 -29.88 -9.44
N GLU A 410 -13.36 -29.96 -9.08
CA GLU A 410 -13.87 -29.30 -7.87
C GLU A 410 -13.15 -29.80 -6.61
N ALA A 411 -12.82 -28.89 -5.69
CA ALA A 411 -12.06 -29.23 -4.49
C ALA A 411 -12.76 -30.32 -3.64
N ALA A 412 -14.09 -30.32 -3.59
CA ALA A 412 -14.88 -31.33 -2.87
C ALA A 412 -14.66 -32.76 -3.40
N VAL A 413 -14.49 -32.90 -4.73
CA VAL A 413 -14.24 -34.18 -5.40
C VAL A 413 -12.87 -34.75 -5.02
N VAL A 414 -11.84 -33.89 -4.94
CA VAL A 414 -10.48 -34.30 -4.53
C VAL A 414 -10.40 -34.61 -3.04
N ASP A 415 -11.09 -33.83 -2.21
CA ASP A 415 -11.02 -33.95 -0.74
C ASP A 415 -11.86 -35.13 -0.20
N GLY A 416 -12.47 -35.93 -1.07
CA GLY A 416 -13.22 -37.14 -0.70
C GLY A 416 -14.52 -36.87 0.06
N LYS A 417 -15.01 -35.63 0.08
CA LYS A 417 -16.29 -35.28 0.70
C LYS A 417 -17.41 -35.57 -0.30
N LYS A 418 -18.04 -36.75 -0.16
CA LYS A 418 -19.35 -37.00 -0.78
C LYS A 418 -20.36 -36.07 -0.12
N HIS A 419 -21.03 -35.23 -0.93
CA HIS A 419 -22.16 -34.41 -0.49
C HIS A 419 -23.31 -35.26 0.01
#